data_AF-A0A8J3HK69-F1
#
_entry.id   AF-A0A8J3HK69-F1
#
_cell.length_a   1.000
_cell.length_b   1.000
_cell.length_c   1.000
_cell.angle_alpha   90.00
_cell.angle_beta   90.00
_cell.angle_gamma   90.00
#
_symmetry.space_group_name_H-M   'P 1'
#
loop_
_entity.id
_entity.type
_entity.pdbx_description
1 polymer ?
#
loop_
_entity_poly.entity_id
_entity_poly.type
_entity_poly.pdbx_seq_one_letter_code
_entity_poly.pdbx_strand_id
1 'polypeptide(L)'
;MKTQRRLSRGPRSTLITAVAVACSLLTGTQAALAAPAAPGAPAHSGMTGVFADTPQAKAQRPTQVFDPQVKLPQPLTIPGTGETFAPLTSPLKPVEPAALPGAATGSGPALMRDAKITAASPSNSSGGTNGNGTQAGAVCEPSIYGSTYVGSNSAIGPYSDTVYTAGISCNFVLRYMSGVSSVVDWTPHYEGQTGYVGTSFGGTGSSGASQGSFENQGDLYDGGRSVEIILDVYMNTGAATWGACNPIPGLRYLLCAGLGTPTLHVIVGTGAFSTGLQAPVARWAALGDSYSSGTGASTYLGAPNPPGCRRSLDTYSYRMGGGGLPIGDHGERISIDTPNLKACHGARFTDFFFPQTDAGAEARQLDYVTRRTRLVTLTLGGNDVGFAPRLRACVTGDCSAAPLVTAQEAAALQEDLIRLYRTIRSQMRNNSLLVVLSYPAFLPNPDDSADPQPSFTRCPVVNSQITTAELRRIYEAATLVDNVVSGAVTRLGDSGVKFVNLLEAFRGHRICSDDTWANGVNLADVPETFHPNNPGYVEMASQLIRQAGIGT
;
A
#
# COMPACT_ATOMS: atom_id res chain seq x y z
N MET A 1 -36.77 -48.30 42.55
CA MET A 1 -37.33 -47.16 41.80
C MET A 1 -37.73 -46.06 42.77
N LYS A 2 -36.95 -44.98 42.87
CA LYS A 2 -37.33 -43.74 43.59
C LYS A 2 -37.09 -42.57 42.66
N THR A 3 -38.18 -41.90 42.33
CA THR A 3 -38.30 -40.76 41.41
C THR A 3 -37.61 -39.53 42.01
N GLN A 4 -36.53 -39.05 41.38
CA GLN A 4 -35.93 -37.75 41.72
C GLN A 4 -36.78 -36.63 41.12
N ARG A 5 -37.32 -35.76 41.99
CA ARG A 5 -37.96 -34.49 41.62
C ARG A 5 -36.92 -33.56 40.98
N ARG A 6 -37.19 -33.07 39.78
CA ARG A 6 -36.51 -31.89 39.21
C ARG A 6 -36.87 -30.68 40.06
N LEU A 7 -35.86 -30.08 40.70
CA LEU A 7 -35.95 -28.74 41.28
C LEU A 7 -35.75 -27.73 40.14
N SER A 8 -36.79 -26.97 39.80
CA SER A 8 -36.62 -25.75 39.00
C SER A 8 -35.90 -24.70 39.86
N ARG A 9 -34.80 -24.14 39.35
CA ARG A 9 -34.10 -23.03 40.00
C ARG A 9 -34.79 -21.72 39.64
N GLY A 10 -34.97 -20.86 40.65
CA GLY A 10 -35.46 -19.49 40.50
C GLY A 10 -34.45 -18.56 39.79
N PRO A 11 -34.87 -17.33 39.45
CA PRO A 11 -34.08 -16.40 38.62
C PRO A 11 -32.76 -15.99 39.29
N ARG A 12 -31.70 -15.88 38.48
CA ARG A 12 -30.33 -15.46 38.87
C ARG A 12 -30.30 -13.97 39.23
N SER A 13 -30.85 -13.55 40.38
CA SER A 13 -31.17 -12.13 40.65
C SER A 13 -30.49 -11.51 41.87
N THR A 14 -29.16 -11.35 41.88
CA THR A 14 -28.52 -10.59 42.99
C THR A 14 -27.40 -9.62 42.60
N LEU A 15 -26.86 -9.69 41.38
CA LEU A 15 -25.95 -8.64 40.85
C LEU A 15 -26.58 -7.74 39.77
N ILE A 16 -27.82 -8.02 39.35
CA ILE A 16 -28.47 -7.41 38.18
C ILE A 16 -28.74 -5.90 38.36
N THR A 17 -28.91 -5.41 39.58
CA THR A 17 -29.31 -4.01 39.82
C THR A 17 -28.18 -3.00 39.58
N ALA A 18 -26.91 -3.40 39.71
CA ALA A 18 -25.78 -2.48 39.52
C ALA A 18 -25.40 -2.33 38.02
N VAL A 19 -25.57 -3.38 37.21
CA VAL A 19 -25.18 -3.40 35.79
C VAL A 19 -26.20 -2.71 34.90
N ALA A 20 -27.50 -2.78 35.24
CA ALA A 20 -28.55 -2.13 34.45
C ALA A 20 -28.57 -0.59 34.62
N VAL A 21 -28.24 -0.08 35.81
CA VAL A 21 -28.33 1.35 36.13
C VAL A 21 -27.20 2.18 35.49
N ALA A 22 -26.02 1.59 35.26
CA ALA A 22 -24.90 2.30 34.63
C ALA A 22 -25.09 2.54 33.12
N CYS A 23 -25.88 1.71 32.43
CA CYS A 23 -26.07 1.83 30.97
C CYS A 23 -27.18 2.79 30.54
N SER A 24 -28.09 3.21 31.44
CA SER A 24 -29.21 4.10 31.10
C SER A 24 -28.86 5.59 31.12
N LEU A 25 -27.63 5.98 31.50
CA LEU A 25 -27.22 7.38 31.68
C LEU A 25 -26.39 7.97 30.53
N LEU A 26 -26.21 7.27 29.40
CA LEU A 26 -25.37 7.73 28.29
C LEU A 26 -26.12 8.06 27.00
N THR A 27 -27.46 8.05 26.99
CA THR A 27 -28.24 8.60 25.87
C THR A 27 -28.55 10.08 26.13
N GLY A 28 -27.53 10.92 26.02
CA GLY A 28 -27.64 12.38 26.10
C GLY A 28 -27.34 13.03 24.75
N THR A 29 -28.37 13.43 24.03
CA THR A 29 -28.31 14.26 22.82
C THR A 29 -27.74 15.65 23.15
N GLN A 30 -26.71 16.10 22.43
CA GLN A 30 -26.37 17.53 22.38
C GLN A 30 -26.02 18.00 20.96
N ALA A 31 -26.38 19.27 20.75
CA ALA A 31 -26.65 19.93 19.50
C ALA A 31 -25.39 20.40 18.75
N ALA A 32 -25.56 20.50 17.43
CA ALA A 32 -24.60 21.05 16.49
C ALA A 32 -24.24 22.51 16.84
N LEU A 33 -22.94 22.79 16.88
CA LEU A 33 -22.38 24.14 16.85
C LEU A 33 -21.37 24.21 15.70
N ALA A 34 -21.77 24.93 14.65
CA ALA A 34 -20.89 25.33 13.56
C ALA A 34 -19.93 26.42 14.05
N ALA A 35 -18.64 26.30 13.71
CA ALA A 35 -17.63 27.32 13.93
C ALA A 35 -17.01 27.76 12.59
N PRO A 36 -16.65 29.05 12.45
CA PRO A 36 -16.44 29.72 11.18
C PRO A 36 -15.01 29.56 10.62
N ALA A 37 -14.89 29.70 9.31
CA ALA A 37 -13.62 29.83 8.60
C ALA A 37 -12.90 31.15 8.98
N ALA A 38 -11.59 31.07 9.17
CA ALA A 38 -10.70 32.21 9.42
C ALA A 38 -9.58 32.27 8.36
N PRO A 39 -8.99 33.47 8.13
CA PRO A 39 -8.54 33.94 6.82
C PRO A 39 -7.04 33.75 6.55
N GLY A 40 -6.67 33.98 5.28
CA GLY A 40 -5.35 33.76 4.73
C GLY A 40 -4.22 34.66 5.26
N ALA A 41 -3.00 34.25 4.91
CA ALA A 41 -1.75 34.98 5.09
C ALA A 41 -0.74 34.51 4.01
N PRO A 42 0.40 35.20 3.80
CA PRO A 42 0.55 36.29 2.85
C PRO A 42 1.50 35.96 1.70
N ALA A 43 1.41 36.73 0.62
CA ALA A 43 2.38 36.75 -0.47
C ALA A 43 3.70 37.39 -0.01
N HIS A 44 4.82 36.69 -0.20
CA HIS A 44 6.15 37.27 -0.12
C HIS A 44 6.74 37.42 -1.53
N SER A 45 6.80 38.67 -1.98
CA SER A 45 7.61 39.12 -3.10
C SER A 45 9.04 39.42 -2.66
N GLY A 46 10.01 39.06 -3.50
CA GLY A 46 11.24 39.83 -3.70
C GLY A 46 12.55 39.14 -3.31
N MET A 47 13.26 38.57 -4.30
CA MET A 47 14.61 39.03 -4.67
C MET A 47 15.00 38.45 -6.03
N THR A 48 15.10 39.36 -7.00
CA THR A 48 15.53 39.15 -8.38
C THR A 48 17.05 39.10 -8.48
N GLY A 49 17.59 38.04 -9.09
CA GLY A 49 19.00 37.90 -9.49
C GLY A 49 19.07 37.14 -10.81
N VAL A 50 19.73 37.74 -11.79
CA VAL A 50 19.67 37.47 -13.24
C VAL A 50 20.29 36.11 -13.62
N PHE A 51 19.47 35.17 -14.08
CA PHE A 51 19.82 34.14 -15.06
C PHE A 51 18.64 34.02 -16.04
N ALA A 52 18.92 34.15 -17.34
CA ALA A 52 17.90 34.17 -18.37
C ALA A 52 17.16 32.81 -18.47
N ASP A 53 15.84 32.90 -18.51
CA ASP A 53 14.88 31.81 -18.58
C ASP A 53 15.11 30.89 -19.79
N THR A 54 15.55 29.65 -19.54
CA THR A 54 15.12 28.52 -20.37
C THR A 54 13.63 28.30 -20.10
N PRO A 55 12.76 28.07 -21.10
CA PRO A 55 11.36 27.78 -20.82
C PRO A 55 11.26 26.48 -20.03
N GLN A 56 11.13 26.57 -18.70
CA GLN A 56 10.71 25.46 -17.87
C GLN A 56 9.26 25.17 -18.26
N ALA A 57 9.09 24.21 -19.17
CA ALA A 57 7.81 23.58 -19.37
C ALA A 57 7.33 23.10 -18.00
N LYS A 58 6.21 23.67 -17.50
CA LYS A 58 5.54 23.16 -16.31
C LYS A 58 5.34 21.66 -16.54
N ALA A 59 6.05 20.82 -15.79
CA ALA A 59 5.91 19.38 -15.87
C ALA A 59 4.44 19.04 -15.62
N GLN A 60 3.70 18.77 -16.70
CA GLN A 60 2.35 18.25 -16.59
C GLN A 60 2.48 16.86 -15.94
N ARG A 61 1.72 16.65 -14.86
CA ARG A 61 1.68 15.37 -14.18
C ARG A 61 1.35 14.27 -15.20
N PRO A 62 2.14 13.20 -15.32
CA PRO A 62 1.85 12.12 -16.27
C PRO A 62 0.44 11.59 -16.07
N THR A 63 -0.31 11.41 -17.16
CA THR A 63 -1.70 10.94 -17.14
C THR A 63 -1.83 9.42 -17.08
N GLN A 64 -0.72 8.68 -17.17
CA GLN A 64 -0.70 7.23 -17.01
C GLN A 64 -0.40 6.85 -15.55
N VAL A 65 -1.42 6.34 -14.87
CA VAL A 65 -1.29 5.68 -13.56
C VAL A 65 -0.67 4.30 -13.78
N PHE A 66 0.45 4.04 -13.09
CA PHE A 66 1.32 2.87 -13.28
C PHE A 66 0.66 1.50 -13.06
N ASP A 67 1.02 0.54 -13.93
CA ASP A 67 0.82 -0.91 -13.82
C ASP A 67 2.18 -1.60 -13.60
N PRO A 68 2.39 -2.32 -12.48
CA PRO A 68 3.63 -3.05 -12.21
C PRO A 68 3.91 -4.22 -13.18
N GLN A 69 2.97 -4.59 -14.04
CA GLN A 69 3.25 -5.48 -15.16
C GLN A 69 3.84 -4.69 -16.33
N VAL A 70 5.17 -4.53 -16.30
CA VAL A 70 5.94 -3.97 -17.41
C VAL A 70 5.56 -4.67 -18.72
N LYS A 71 5.09 -3.89 -19.69
CA LYS A 71 4.92 -4.31 -21.07
C LYS A 71 5.90 -3.53 -21.94
N LEU A 72 6.53 -4.21 -22.90
CA LEU A 72 7.27 -3.52 -23.95
C LEU A 72 6.33 -2.51 -24.64
N PRO A 73 6.84 -1.33 -25.00
CA PRO A 73 6.00 -0.30 -25.60
C PRO A 73 5.38 -0.81 -26.90
N GLN A 74 4.12 -0.44 -27.13
CA GLN A 74 3.46 -0.72 -28.40
C GLN A 74 4.19 0.02 -29.53
N PRO A 75 4.18 -0.51 -30.77
CA PRO A 75 4.73 0.19 -31.91
C PRO A 75 4.14 1.60 -32.02
N LEU A 76 5.01 2.58 -32.22
CA LEU A 76 4.66 3.98 -32.30
C LEU A 76 4.49 4.38 -33.76
N THR A 77 3.28 4.81 -34.13
CA THR A 77 3.00 5.36 -35.48
C THR A 77 3.10 6.87 -35.44
N ILE A 78 3.92 7.44 -36.32
CA ILE A 78 4.08 8.88 -36.43
C ILE A 78 2.84 9.48 -37.12
N PRO A 79 2.14 10.43 -36.47
CA PRO A 79 0.97 11.07 -37.06
C PRO A 79 1.30 11.73 -38.42
N GLY A 80 0.46 11.45 -39.43
CA GLY A 80 0.55 12.08 -40.76
C GLY A 80 1.62 11.54 -41.70
N THR A 81 2.45 10.56 -41.29
CA THR A 81 3.45 9.93 -42.18
C THR A 81 3.13 8.49 -42.52
N GLY A 82 2.38 7.78 -41.65
CA GLY A 82 2.14 6.34 -41.78
C GLY A 82 3.33 5.46 -41.39
N GLU A 83 4.45 6.04 -40.97
CA GLU A 83 5.64 5.31 -40.52
C GLU A 83 5.45 4.81 -39.08
N THR A 84 5.83 3.56 -38.81
CA THR A 84 5.71 2.92 -37.50
C THR A 84 7.05 2.35 -37.05
N PHE A 85 7.41 2.58 -35.79
CA PHE A 85 8.64 2.09 -35.17
C PHE A 85 8.32 1.26 -33.93
N ALA A 86 9.12 0.23 -33.64
CA ALA A 86 8.99 -0.56 -32.41
C ALA A 86 10.11 -0.17 -31.45
N PRO A 87 9.84 0.65 -30.43
CA PRO A 87 10.87 1.03 -29.46
C PRO A 87 11.24 -0.16 -28.57
N LEU A 88 12.49 -0.21 -28.13
CA LEU A 88 12.99 -1.15 -27.11
C LEU A 88 12.62 -2.63 -27.39
N THR A 89 12.95 -3.14 -28.57
CA THR A 89 12.60 -4.51 -29.02
C THR A 89 13.27 -5.64 -28.24
N SER A 90 14.24 -5.33 -27.35
CA SER A 90 14.91 -6.30 -26.48
C SER A 90 15.48 -5.63 -25.22
N PRO A 91 15.69 -6.38 -24.11
CA PRO A 91 16.37 -5.88 -22.92
C PRO A 91 17.75 -5.32 -23.27
N LEU A 92 18.05 -4.12 -22.77
CA LEU A 92 19.31 -3.45 -23.04
C LEU A 92 20.39 -3.97 -22.10
N LYS A 93 21.57 -4.30 -22.63
CA LYS A 93 22.76 -4.58 -21.82
C LYS A 93 23.61 -3.31 -21.70
N PRO A 94 24.23 -3.03 -20.53
CA PRO A 94 25.17 -1.93 -20.43
C PRO A 94 26.30 -2.13 -21.43
N VAL A 95 26.56 -1.12 -22.25
CA VAL A 95 27.78 -1.04 -23.05
C VAL A 95 28.56 0.16 -22.51
N GLU A 96 29.85 -0.05 -22.25
CA GLU A 96 30.79 1.06 -22.03
C GLU A 96 30.66 2.07 -23.19
N PRO A 97 30.78 3.38 -22.95
CA PRO A 97 30.70 4.38 -24.00
C PRO A 97 31.87 4.19 -24.99
N ALA A 98 31.66 3.36 -25.99
CA ALA A 98 32.54 3.19 -27.13
C ALA A 98 32.01 4.06 -28.27
N ALA A 99 32.90 4.79 -28.94
CA ALA A 99 32.58 5.40 -30.21
C ALA A 99 32.04 4.29 -31.15
N LEU A 100 30.85 4.52 -31.71
CA LEU A 100 30.22 3.50 -32.54
C LEU A 100 31.06 3.21 -33.79
N PRO A 101 31.05 1.97 -34.29
CA PRO A 101 31.70 1.63 -35.54
C PRO A 101 31.24 2.58 -36.66
N GLY A 102 32.17 3.36 -37.22
CA GLY A 102 31.88 4.34 -38.29
C GLY A 102 31.60 5.77 -37.81
N ALA A 103 31.62 6.07 -36.52
CA ALA A 103 31.65 7.46 -36.04
C ALA A 103 32.99 8.10 -36.41
N ALA A 104 32.96 9.22 -37.14
CA ALA A 104 34.13 10.09 -37.22
C ALA A 104 34.51 10.50 -35.79
N THR A 105 35.78 10.38 -35.40
CA THR A 105 36.29 10.85 -34.12
C THR A 105 36.24 12.39 -34.10
N GLY A 106 35.04 12.94 -33.91
CA GLY A 106 34.81 14.37 -33.76
C GLY A 106 34.94 14.75 -32.28
N SER A 107 35.72 15.78 -32.00
CA SER A 107 35.77 16.40 -30.68
C SER A 107 34.55 17.31 -30.49
N GLY A 108 33.46 16.79 -29.92
CA GLY A 108 32.30 17.62 -29.54
C GLY A 108 31.06 16.82 -29.09
N PRO A 109 30.23 17.35 -28.18
CA PRO A 109 29.15 16.63 -27.50
C PRO A 109 27.82 16.60 -28.29
N ALA A 110 27.80 16.07 -29.52
CA ALA A 110 26.58 16.16 -30.35
C ALA A 110 26.37 15.05 -31.39
N LEU A 111 25.09 14.80 -31.71
CA LEU A 111 24.65 14.11 -32.93
C LEU A 111 24.75 15.09 -34.10
N MET A 112 25.54 14.76 -35.13
CA MET A 112 25.85 15.70 -36.22
C MET A 112 25.25 15.24 -37.54
N ARG A 113 24.60 16.16 -38.23
CA ARG A 113 24.24 15.99 -39.65
C ARG A 113 25.48 16.23 -40.51
N ASP A 114 25.64 15.46 -41.60
CA ASP A 114 26.78 15.66 -42.51
C ASP A 114 26.76 17.07 -43.11
N ALA A 115 27.90 17.76 -43.01
CA ALA A 115 28.10 19.12 -43.50
C ALA A 115 28.23 19.20 -45.03
N LYS A 116 28.38 18.06 -45.73
CA LYS A 116 28.64 18.02 -47.18
C LYS A 116 27.43 18.32 -48.07
N ILE A 117 26.25 18.59 -47.53
CA ILE A 117 25.07 18.96 -48.32
C ILE A 117 24.58 20.36 -47.92
N THR A 118 24.94 21.35 -48.74
CA THR A 118 24.41 22.72 -48.70
C THR A 118 22.96 22.72 -49.18
N ALA A 119 22.02 22.34 -48.31
CA ALA A 119 20.62 22.71 -48.45
C ALA A 119 20.32 23.80 -47.42
N ALA A 120 19.82 24.94 -47.90
CA ALA A 120 19.60 26.17 -47.16
C ALA A 120 18.91 25.93 -45.80
N SER A 121 19.54 26.37 -44.72
CA SER A 121 18.89 26.55 -43.42
C SER A 121 17.99 27.79 -43.51
N PRO A 122 16.69 27.73 -43.17
CA PRO A 122 15.97 28.93 -42.78
C PRO A 122 16.57 29.39 -41.46
N SER A 123 17.26 30.53 -41.51
CA SER A 123 17.79 31.20 -40.33
C SER A 123 16.66 31.43 -39.32
N ASN A 124 16.72 30.77 -38.16
CA ASN A 124 16.17 31.33 -36.94
C ASN A 124 17.26 31.30 -35.88
N SER A 125 18.02 32.38 -35.89
CA SER A 125 18.95 32.77 -34.86
C SER A 125 18.18 33.25 -33.64
N SER A 126 18.36 32.57 -32.51
CA SER A 126 18.44 33.24 -31.22
C SER A 126 19.84 32.94 -30.68
N GLY A 127 20.77 33.85 -30.95
CA GLY A 127 22.18 33.69 -30.62
C GLY A 127 22.46 33.83 -29.12
N GLY A 128 23.44 33.06 -28.66
CA GLY A 128 24.30 33.41 -27.53
C GLY A 128 25.74 33.30 -28.01
N THR A 129 26.31 34.42 -28.46
CA THR A 129 27.75 34.50 -28.77
C THR A 129 28.52 34.63 -27.46
N ASN A 130 29.39 33.67 -27.18
CA ASN A 130 30.59 33.94 -26.37
C ASN A 130 31.80 33.33 -27.07
N GLY A 131 32.66 34.22 -27.57
CA GLY A 131 34.10 34.09 -27.68
C GLY A 131 34.70 32.83 -28.32
N ASN A 132 35.20 33.02 -29.55
CA ASN A 132 36.27 32.26 -30.22
C ASN A 132 36.01 30.77 -30.56
N GLY A 133 35.59 30.51 -31.81
CA GLY A 133 35.90 29.27 -32.53
C GLY A 133 34.70 28.53 -33.15
N THR A 134 34.65 28.52 -34.50
CA THR A 134 33.82 27.68 -35.39
C THR A 134 32.29 27.84 -35.36
N GLN A 135 31.66 27.96 -36.54
CA GLN A 135 30.20 27.87 -36.68
C GLN A 135 29.72 26.54 -36.06
N ALA A 136 28.79 26.60 -35.11
CA ALA A 136 28.16 25.41 -34.57
C ALA A 136 27.49 24.64 -35.73
N GLY A 137 27.95 23.41 -36.00
CA GLY A 137 27.37 22.55 -37.03
C GLY A 137 25.88 22.26 -36.78
N ALA A 138 25.21 21.61 -37.74
CA ALA A 138 23.85 21.11 -37.54
C ALA A 138 23.88 19.95 -36.54
N VAL A 139 23.44 20.23 -35.31
CA VAL A 139 23.59 19.37 -34.13
C VAL A 139 22.25 19.10 -33.44
N CYS A 140 22.14 17.92 -32.82
CA CYS A 140 21.13 17.62 -31.82
C CYS A 140 21.77 17.23 -30.48
N GLU A 141 21.23 17.80 -29.42
CA GLU A 141 21.66 17.65 -28.03
C GLU A 141 20.53 17.00 -27.21
N PRO A 142 20.68 15.73 -26.78
CA PRO A 142 19.81 15.15 -25.78
C PRO A 142 20.09 15.76 -24.40
N SER A 143 19.04 15.87 -23.60
CA SER A 143 19.08 16.34 -22.21
C SER A 143 18.24 15.41 -21.34
N ILE A 144 18.73 15.07 -20.16
CA ILE A 144 17.99 14.26 -19.18
C ILE A 144 18.16 14.93 -17.81
N TYR A 145 17.06 15.21 -17.13
CA TYR A 145 17.04 15.86 -15.83
C TYR A 145 15.99 15.25 -14.90
N GLY A 146 16.32 15.13 -13.62
CA GLY A 146 15.42 14.63 -12.57
C GLY A 146 15.03 15.73 -11.58
N SER A 147 13.81 15.66 -11.05
CA SER A 147 13.32 16.52 -9.98
C SER A 147 12.59 15.69 -8.94
N THR A 148 13.11 15.67 -7.71
CA THR A 148 12.52 14.93 -6.59
C THR A 148 11.59 15.81 -5.78
N TYR A 149 10.40 15.29 -5.51
CA TYR A 149 9.35 15.91 -4.71
C TYR A 149 9.10 15.06 -3.46
N VAL A 150 9.05 15.70 -2.29
CA VAL A 150 8.68 15.06 -1.02
C VAL A 150 7.45 15.79 -0.48
N GLY A 151 6.42 15.04 -0.11
CA GLY A 151 5.17 15.60 0.39
C GLY A 151 4.43 14.66 1.33
N SER A 152 3.23 15.05 1.76
CA SER A 152 2.36 14.21 2.59
C SER A 152 0.90 14.40 2.21
N ASN A 153 0.10 13.34 2.27
CA ASN A 153 -1.34 13.34 2.01
C ASN A 153 -2.07 12.65 3.19
N SER A 154 -3.21 13.17 3.63
CA SER A 154 -4.00 12.61 4.73
C SER A 154 -4.50 11.17 4.49
N ALA A 155 -4.74 10.78 3.23
CA ALA A 155 -5.18 9.43 2.88
C ALA A 155 -4.02 8.44 2.66
N ILE A 156 -2.82 8.94 2.37
CA ILE A 156 -1.71 8.14 1.84
C ILE A 156 -0.45 8.18 2.71
N GLY A 157 -0.36 9.15 3.62
CA GLY A 157 0.82 9.44 4.43
C GLY A 157 1.88 10.26 3.69
N PRO A 158 3.11 10.34 4.23
CA PRO A 158 4.26 10.90 3.51
C PRO A 158 4.50 10.12 2.21
N TYR A 159 4.91 10.82 1.17
CA TYR A 159 5.27 10.26 -0.12
C TYR A 159 6.49 10.96 -0.71
N SER A 160 7.25 10.24 -1.52
CA SER A 160 8.35 10.79 -2.28
C SER A 160 8.30 10.30 -3.72
N ASP A 161 8.27 11.24 -4.66
CA ASP A 161 8.20 10.96 -6.09
C ASP A 161 9.37 11.68 -6.78
N THR A 162 9.98 11.05 -7.79
CA THR A 162 10.96 11.73 -8.65
C THR A 162 10.47 11.75 -10.08
N VAL A 163 10.30 12.95 -10.64
CA VAL A 163 9.94 13.14 -12.04
C VAL A 163 11.22 13.31 -12.85
N TYR A 164 11.45 12.40 -13.79
CA TYR A 164 12.51 12.50 -14.76
C TYR A 164 11.93 13.01 -16.07
N THR A 165 12.59 14.00 -16.66
CA THR A 165 12.27 14.49 -18.00
C THR A 165 13.48 14.24 -18.89
N ALA A 166 13.23 13.69 -20.07
CA ALA A 166 14.23 13.45 -21.08
C ALA A 166 13.77 14.12 -22.36
N GLY A 167 14.66 14.89 -22.99
CA GLY A 167 14.37 15.60 -24.22
C GLY A 167 15.54 15.56 -25.18
N ILE A 168 15.28 16.00 -26.41
CA ILE A 168 16.29 16.18 -27.43
C ILE A 168 15.98 17.49 -28.17
N SER A 169 17.02 18.27 -28.40
CA SER A 169 16.95 19.59 -29.02
C SER A 169 17.94 19.70 -30.17
N CYS A 170 17.44 19.96 -31.38
CA CYS A 170 18.21 20.17 -32.58
C CYS A 170 18.20 21.64 -32.99
N ASN A 171 19.33 22.15 -33.48
CA ASN A 171 19.41 23.51 -34.03
C ASN A 171 18.97 23.58 -35.52
N PHE A 172 18.28 22.56 -36.02
CA PHE A 172 17.74 22.47 -37.38
C PHE A 172 16.39 21.74 -37.40
N VAL A 173 15.63 21.94 -38.48
CA VAL A 173 14.30 21.33 -38.65
C VAL A 173 14.43 19.87 -39.09
N LEU A 174 13.69 18.99 -38.42
CA LEU A 174 13.54 17.59 -38.81
C LEU A 174 12.25 17.40 -39.63
N ARG A 175 12.27 16.46 -40.58
CA ARG A 175 11.05 16.01 -41.27
C ARG A 175 10.09 15.41 -40.27
N TYR A 176 10.60 14.55 -39.40
CA TYR A 176 9.90 14.06 -38.23
C TYR A 176 10.89 13.67 -37.13
N MET A 177 10.35 13.60 -35.92
CA MET A 177 10.99 12.97 -34.77
C MET A 177 9.93 12.20 -33.99
N SER A 178 10.31 11.04 -33.45
CA SER A 178 9.47 10.28 -32.55
C SER A 178 10.28 9.43 -31.60
N GLY A 179 9.81 9.29 -30.37
CA GLY A 179 10.50 8.47 -29.39
C GLY A 179 9.69 8.20 -28.14
N VAL A 180 10.31 7.46 -27.23
CA VAL A 180 9.81 7.20 -25.89
C VAL A 180 10.92 7.44 -24.87
N SER A 181 10.52 7.94 -23.71
CA SER A 181 11.38 7.88 -22.52
C SER A 181 11.10 6.56 -21.80
N SER A 182 12.10 5.96 -21.16
CA SER A 182 11.92 4.74 -20.38
C SER A 182 12.91 4.67 -19.22
N VAL A 183 12.70 3.72 -18.32
CA VAL A 183 13.61 3.45 -17.21
C VAL A 183 14.05 2.01 -17.24
N VAL A 184 15.33 1.79 -17.03
CA VAL A 184 15.91 0.48 -16.78
C VAL A 184 16.29 0.40 -15.31
N ASP A 185 15.84 -0.65 -14.62
CA ASP A 185 16.24 -0.91 -13.25
C ASP A 185 17.56 -1.71 -13.25
N TRP A 186 18.51 -1.24 -12.47
CA TRP A 186 19.83 -1.81 -12.25
C TRP A 186 20.03 -2.22 -10.78
N THR A 187 18.96 -2.16 -9.98
CA THR A 187 18.93 -2.71 -8.63
C THR A 187 19.22 -4.22 -8.71
N PRO A 188 19.97 -4.79 -7.75
CA PRO A 188 20.16 -6.22 -7.68
C PRO A 188 18.83 -6.98 -7.86
N HIS A 189 18.84 -8.06 -8.66
CA HIS A 189 17.68 -8.86 -9.09
C HIS A 189 16.83 -8.29 -10.24
N TYR A 190 16.93 -7.00 -10.52
CA TYR A 190 16.18 -6.32 -11.58
C TYR A 190 17.07 -5.95 -12.78
N GLU A 191 18.33 -6.39 -12.82
CA GLU A 191 19.35 -5.85 -13.70
C GLU A 191 18.98 -5.93 -15.18
N GLY A 192 18.86 -4.78 -15.82
CA GLY A 192 18.59 -4.68 -17.26
C GLY A 192 17.12 -4.90 -17.63
N GLN A 193 16.23 -5.03 -16.64
CA GLN A 193 14.80 -5.03 -16.87
C GLN A 193 14.34 -3.59 -17.14
N THR A 194 13.68 -3.36 -18.27
CA THR A 194 12.95 -2.11 -18.52
C THR A 194 11.86 -2.02 -17.47
N GLY A 195 11.95 -1.08 -16.54
CA GLY A 195 11.00 -0.93 -15.43
C GLY A 195 9.77 -0.11 -15.80
N TYR A 196 9.87 0.79 -16.79
CA TYR A 196 8.76 1.66 -17.19
C TYR A 196 8.97 2.32 -18.56
N VAL A 197 7.89 2.59 -19.30
CA VAL A 197 7.88 3.42 -20.51
C VAL A 197 7.08 4.70 -20.24
N GLY A 198 7.75 5.84 -20.32
CA GLY A 198 7.17 7.17 -20.23
C GLY A 198 6.42 7.62 -21.46
N THR A 199 6.04 8.89 -21.44
CA THR A 199 5.21 9.46 -22.51
C THR A 199 5.95 9.37 -23.84
N SER A 200 5.27 8.87 -24.87
CA SER A 200 5.72 9.04 -26.23
C SER A 200 5.72 10.52 -26.60
N PHE A 201 6.68 10.91 -27.42
CA PHE A 201 6.79 12.28 -27.93
C PHE A 201 7.17 12.23 -29.41
N GLY A 202 6.83 13.28 -30.14
CA GLY A 202 7.15 13.39 -31.55
C GLY A 202 6.24 14.33 -32.34
N GLY A 203 6.56 14.52 -33.61
CA GLY A 203 5.82 15.37 -34.52
C GLY A 203 6.49 15.49 -35.90
N THR A 204 5.72 15.99 -36.87
CA THR A 204 6.21 16.36 -38.21
C THR A 204 6.60 17.83 -38.24
N GLY A 205 7.64 18.17 -39.03
CA GLY A 205 8.12 19.56 -39.12
C GLY A 205 8.56 20.15 -37.76
N SER A 206 8.97 19.28 -36.82
CA SER A 206 9.27 19.66 -35.44
C SER A 206 10.43 20.65 -35.40
N SER A 207 10.25 21.74 -34.64
CA SER A 207 11.26 22.76 -34.34
C SER A 207 12.34 22.21 -33.41
N GLY A 208 13.05 21.16 -33.83
CA GLY A 208 14.21 20.57 -33.18
C GLY A 208 14.07 20.02 -31.76
N ALA A 209 13.10 20.47 -30.96
CA ALA A 209 12.94 20.16 -29.56
C ALA A 209 11.75 19.22 -29.33
N SER A 210 11.95 18.18 -28.54
CA SER A 210 10.86 17.38 -27.97
C SER A 210 11.24 16.84 -26.61
N GLN A 211 10.23 16.63 -25.77
CA GLN A 211 10.39 16.17 -24.39
C GLN A 211 9.41 15.04 -24.11
N GLY A 212 9.89 14.02 -23.41
CA GLY A 212 9.09 13.01 -22.73
C GLY A 212 9.40 13.05 -21.23
N SER A 213 8.44 12.60 -20.41
CA SER A 213 8.63 12.53 -18.97
C SER A 213 8.16 11.20 -18.40
N PHE A 214 8.72 10.85 -17.26
CA PHE A 214 8.33 9.74 -16.42
C PHE A 214 8.34 10.16 -14.94
N GLU A 215 7.33 9.75 -14.19
CA GLU A 215 7.27 9.87 -12.74
C GLU A 215 7.60 8.53 -12.05
N ASN A 216 8.76 8.46 -11.41
CA ASN A 216 9.10 7.38 -10.49
C ASN A 216 8.47 7.67 -9.12
N GLN A 217 7.37 7.00 -8.81
CA GLN A 217 6.75 7.09 -7.49
C GLN A 217 7.49 6.20 -6.49
N GLY A 218 8.33 6.78 -5.64
CA GLY A 218 9.15 6.05 -4.68
C GLY A 218 8.37 5.06 -3.82
N ASP A 219 7.15 5.45 -3.46
CA ASP A 219 6.20 4.65 -2.70
C ASP A 219 5.71 3.37 -3.41
N LEU A 220 5.78 3.33 -4.75
CA LEU A 220 5.35 2.21 -5.58
C LEU A 220 6.53 1.43 -6.17
N TYR A 221 7.67 2.09 -6.38
CA TYR A 221 8.88 1.49 -6.94
C TYR A 221 9.90 1.11 -5.87
N ASP A 222 9.45 1.01 -4.63
CA ASP A 222 10.28 0.52 -3.55
C ASP A 222 11.54 1.38 -3.32
N GLY A 223 11.40 2.69 -3.49
CA GLY A 223 12.30 3.76 -3.06
C GLY A 223 13.79 3.62 -3.42
N GLY A 224 14.57 2.75 -2.78
CA GLY A 224 16.02 2.63 -2.93
C GLY A 224 16.47 1.90 -4.20
N ARG A 225 16.08 2.37 -5.38
CA ARG A 225 16.45 1.77 -6.67
C ARG A 225 17.69 2.41 -7.28
N SER A 226 18.47 1.60 -7.98
CA SER A 226 19.49 2.06 -8.93
C SER A 226 18.87 2.05 -10.31
N VAL A 227 18.53 3.20 -10.85
CA VAL A 227 17.80 3.32 -12.11
C VAL A 227 18.63 4.04 -13.15
N GLU A 228 18.32 3.79 -14.41
CA GLU A 228 18.82 4.58 -15.52
C GLU A 228 17.66 5.07 -16.37
N ILE A 229 17.70 6.34 -16.75
CA ILE A 229 16.74 6.92 -17.68
C ILE A 229 17.26 6.74 -19.11
N ILE A 230 16.42 6.20 -19.97
CA ILE A 230 16.70 5.92 -21.39
C ILE A 230 15.79 6.76 -22.28
N LEU A 231 16.35 7.30 -23.35
CA LEU A 231 15.67 7.95 -24.45
C LEU A 231 15.87 7.13 -25.72
N ASP A 232 14.80 6.56 -26.25
CA ASP A 232 14.78 5.81 -27.53
C ASP A 232 14.12 6.68 -28.61
N VAL A 233 14.90 7.16 -29.58
CA VAL A 233 14.47 8.20 -30.55
C VAL A 233 14.79 7.80 -31.99
N TYR A 234 13.80 7.98 -32.85
CA TYR A 234 13.93 8.00 -34.30
C TYR A 234 13.81 9.44 -34.81
N MET A 235 14.77 9.86 -35.61
CA MET A 235 14.82 11.19 -36.22
C MET A 235 15.06 11.10 -37.72
N ASN A 236 14.36 11.90 -38.50
CA ASN A 236 14.55 11.96 -39.95
C ASN A 236 14.72 13.40 -40.43
N THR A 237 15.74 13.61 -41.25
CA THR A 237 16.13 14.91 -41.81
C THR A 237 15.47 15.22 -43.16
N GLY A 238 14.72 14.27 -43.73
CA GLY A 238 14.14 14.32 -45.06
C GLY A 238 15.11 13.93 -46.17
N ALA A 239 16.19 14.68 -46.35
CA ALA A 239 17.12 14.52 -47.48
C ALA A 239 18.61 14.46 -47.10
N ALA A 240 19.01 15.06 -45.98
CA ALA A 240 20.42 15.13 -45.58
C ALA A 240 20.83 13.92 -44.74
N THR A 241 22.05 13.43 -44.84
CA THR A 241 22.47 12.25 -44.06
C THR A 241 23.01 12.61 -42.68
N TRP A 242 22.89 11.70 -41.73
CA TRP A 242 23.58 11.80 -40.44
C TRP A 242 25.06 11.46 -40.59
N GLY A 243 25.92 12.37 -40.14
CA GLY A 243 27.37 12.28 -40.37
C GLY A 243 28.15 11.74 -39.17
N ALA A 244 27.67 11.97 -37.94
CA ALA A 244 28.34 11.46 -36.74
C ALA A 244 27.41 11.29 -35.55
N CYS A 245 27.84 10.42 -34.63
CA CYS A 245 27.18 10.09 -33.38
C CYS A 245 28.25 10.06 -32.28
N ASN A 246 28.56 11.22 -31.72
CA ASN A 246 29.69 11.38 -30.81
C ASN A 246 29.25 11.20 -29.35
N PRO A 247 30.11 10.63 -28.47
CA PRO A 247 29.86 10.54 -27.03
C PRO A 247 29.50 11.91 -26.42
N ILE A 248 28.55 11.90 -25.47
CA ILE A 248 28.15 13.09 -24.72
C ILE A 248 28.62 12.95 -23.27
N PRO A 249 29.32 13.94 -22.70
CA PRO A 249 29.73 13.90 -21.30
C PRO A 249 28.54 13.65 -20.35
N GLY A 250 28.65 12.64 -19.49
CA GLY A 250 27.61 12.29 -18.51
C GLY A 250 26.45 11.46 -19.07
N LEU A 251 26.42 11.16 -20.37
CA LEU A 251 25.46 10.25 -21.00
C LEU A 251 26.20 9.08 -21.66
N ARG A 252 25.51 7.94 -21.75
CA ARG A 252 25.97 6.75 -22.48
C ARG A 252 25.08 6.49 -23.68
N TYR A 253 25.67 6.06 -24.79
CA TYR A 253 24.91 5.55 -25.93
C TYR A 253 24.80 4.04 -25.84
N LEU A 254 23.58 3.52 -25.91
CA LEU A 254 23.32 2.09 -25.94
C LEU A 254 23.17 1.59 -27.38
N LEU A 255 22.73 2.46 -28.29
CA LEU A 255 22.62 2.20 -29.71
C LEU A 255 22.68 3.51 -30.49
N CYS A 256 23.35 3.51 -31.64
CA CYS A 256 23.03 4.50 -32.67
C CYS A 256 23.28 3.93 -34.07
N ALA A 257 22.25 4.07 -34.91
CA ALA A 257 22.13 3.37 -36.19
C ALA A 257 21.54 4.32 -37.24
N GLY A 258 21.99 4.18 -38.50
CA GLY A 258 21.53 5.02 -39.61
C GLY A 258 22.48 6.17 -39.99
N LEU A 259 23.73 6.14 -39.52
CA LEU A 259 24.79 6.99 -40.07
C LEU A 259 24.92 6.80 -41.58
N GLY A 260 25.14 7.89 -42.31
CA GLY A 260 25.13 7.90 -43.78
C GLY A 260 23.73 7.83 -44.40
N THR A 261 22.65 7.82 -43.60
CA THR A 261 21.27 7.82 -44.08
C THR A 261 20.48 9.02 -43.54
N PRO A 262 19.31 9.36 -44.11
CA PRO A 262 18.44 10.43 -43.59
C PRO A 262 17.76 10.11 -42.24
N THR A 263 17.75 8.85 -41.81
CA THR A 263 17.12 8.40 -40.57
C THR A 263 18.19 8.03 -39.55
N LEU A 264 18.08 8.54 -38.33
CA LEU A 264 18.90 8.12 -37.19
C LEU A 264 18.00 7.50 -36.14
N HIS A 265 18.36 6.30 -35.71
CA HIS A 265 17.84 5.69 -34.49
C HIS A 265 18.91 5.78 -33.42
N VAL A 266 18.56 6.31 -32.25
CA VAL A 266 19.48 6.48 -31.14
C VAL A 266 18.82 6.08 -29.83
N ILE A 267 19.55 5.33 -29.01
CA ILE A 267 19.20 5.03 -27.63
C ILE A 267 20.25 5.67 -26.73
N VAL A 268 19.84 6.69 -25.99
CA VAL A 268 20.69 7.45 -25.05
C VAL A 268 20.29 7.10 -23.63
N GLY A 269 21.25 6.81 -22.76
CA GLY A 269 21.05 6.56 -21.34
C GLY A 269 21.88 7.51 -20.47
N THR A 270 21.50 7.67 -19.21
CA THR A 270 22.25 8.48 -18.24
C THR A 270 23.37 7.71 -17.54
N GLY A 271 23.44 6.39 -17.70
CA GLY A 271 24.09 5.53 -16.71
C GLY A 271 23.20 5.34 -15.46
N ALA A 272 23.48 4.29 -14.70
CA ALA A 272 22.72 3.98 -13.49
C ALA A 272 23.06 4.95 -12.37
N PHE A 273 22.04 5.48 -11.70
CA PHE A 273 22.19 6.33 -10.52
C PHE A 273 21.15 5.95 -9.47
N SER A 274 21.47 6.21 -8.20
CA SER A 274 20.50 6.03 -7.13
C SER A 274 19.40 7.08 -7.23
N THR A 275 18.15 6.66 -7.08
CA THR A 275 17.01 7.57 -6.94
C THR A 275 17.13 8.53 -5.75
N GLY A 276 18.02 8.25 -4.78
CA GLY A 276 18.17 9.01 -3.54
C GLY A 276 17.04 8.78 -2.54
N LEU A 277 16.13 7.83 -2.80
CA LEU A 277 15.03 7.49 -1.91
C LEU A 277 15.42 6.31 -1.01
N GLN A 278 14.78 6.20 0.15
CA GLN A 278 15.03 5.10 1.09
C GLN A 278 14.49 3.76 0.56
N ALA A 279 15.08 2.64 0.99
CA ALA A 279 14.60 1.29 0.68
C ALA A 279 13.09 1.12 0.98
N PRO A 280 12.38 0.20 0.30
CA PRO A 280 10.95 0.07 0.49
C PRO A 280 10.58 -0.32 1.91
N VAL A 281 9.47 0.23 2.38
CA VAL A 281 8.74 -0.31 3.52
C VAL A 281 7.32 -0.72 3.10
N ALA A 282 6.88 -1.88 3.57
CA ALA A 282 5.54 -2.35 3.38
C ALA A 282 4.60 -1.54 4.28
N ARG A 283 3.88 -0.58 3.68
CA ARG A 283 2.86 0.19 4.40
C ARG A 283 1.77 -0.71 4.92
N TRP A 284 1.47 -0.58 6.19
CA TRP A 284 0.59 -1.47 6.91
C TRP A 284 -0.66 -0.74 7.42
N ALA A 285 -1.83 -1.19 6.99
CA ALA A 285 -3.10 -0.83 7.61
C ALA A 285 -3.55 -1.92 8.59
N ALA A 286 -3.60 -1.61 9.89
CA ALA A 286 -4.12 -2.52 10.91
C ALA A 286 -5.59 -2.20 11.17
N LEU A 287 -6.48 -3.02 10.62
CA LEU A 287 -7.92 -2.78 10.54
C LEU A 287 -8.69 -3.80 11.39
N GLY A 288 -9.98 -3.54 11.56
CA GLY A 288 -10.89 -4.48 12.20
C GLY A 288 -11.63 -3.91 13.40
N ASP A 289 -12.02 -4.82 14.27
CA ASP A 289 -12.80 -4.53 15.46
C ASP A 289 -11.93 -4.38 16.72
N SER A 290 -12.53 -4.63 17.89
CA SER A 290 -11.91 -4.51 19.20
C SER A 290 -10.71 -5.42 19.41
N TYR A 291 -10.67 -6.58 18.74
CA TYR A 291 -9.53 -7.51 18.81
C TYR A 291 -8.33 -7.04 18.00
N SER A 292 -8.51 -6.11 17.06
CA SER A 292 -7.40 -5.39 16.43
C SER A 292 -7.10 -4.06 17.11
N SER A 293 -8.11 -3.37 17.66
CA SER A 293 -7.92 -2.04 18.25
C SER A 293 -7.08 -2.05 19.51
N GLY A 294 -7.10 -3.14 20.29
CA GLY A 294 -6.40 -3.22 21.58
C GLY A 294 -7.32 -3.08 22.79
N THR A 295 -8.63 -3.27 22.62
CA THR A 295 -9.57 -3.28 23.75
C THR A 295 -9.15 -4.33 24.77
N GLY A 296 -9.08 -3.95 26.04
CA GLY A 296 -8.62 -4.83 27.12
C GLY A 296 -7.11 -4.79 27.39
N ALA A 297 -6.33 -4.08 26.57
CA ALA A 297 -4.89 -3.95 26.77
C ALA A 297 -4.52 -2.84 27.76
N SER A 298 -5.27 -1.73 27.79
CA SER A 298 -5.08 -0.51 28.62
C SER A 298 -3.61 -0.05 28.79
N THR A 299 -3.20 1.17 28.45
CA THR A 299 -3.96 2.41 28.21
C THR A 299 -4.32 2.66 26.75
N TYR A 300 -5.38 3.45 26.53
CA TYR A 300 -5.86 3.81 25.18
C TYR A 300 -5.30 5.15 24.69
N LEU A 301 -5.14 5.25 23.37
CA LEU A 301 -4.72 6.45 22.66
C LEU A 301 -5.76 7.56 22.80
N GLY A 302 -5.29 8.78 23.06
CA GLY A 302 -6.10 9.99 23.04
C GLY A 302 -6.23 10.59 21.64
N ALA A 303 -6.66 11.86 21.61
CA ALA A 303 -6.78 12.64 20.37
C ALA A 303 -5.52 12.52 19.49
N PRO A 304 -5.67 12.40 18.16
CA PRO A 304 -6.90 12.53 17.38
C PRO A 304 -7.74 11.26 17.26
N ASN A 305 -7.45 10.19 18.02
CA ASN A 305 -8.23 8.96 17.96
C ASN A 305 -9.57 9.11 18.70
N PRO A 306 -10.70 8.68 18.12
CA PRO A 306 -11.96 8.63 18.83
C PRO A 306 -11.85 7.70 20.05
N PRO A 307 -12.17 8.17 21.27
CA PRO A 307 -12.03 7.36 22.49
C PRO A 307 -12.82 6.05 22.42
N GLY A 308 -13.98 6.06 21.74
CA GLY A 308 -14.81 4.89 21.56
C GLY A 308 -14.15 3.78 20.75
N CYS A 309 -13.13 4.08 19.94
CA CYS A 309 -12.39 3.04 19.21
C CYS A 309 -11.46 2.20 20.09
N ARG A 310 -11.10 2.71 21.28
CA ARG A 310 -10.26 2.01 22.25
C ARG A 310 -8.96 1.49 21.65
N ARG A 311 -8.25 2.34 20.90
CA ARG A 311 -6.97 1.99 20.29
C ARG A 311 -5.88 1.97 21.34
N SER A 312 -5.05 0.93 21.41
CA SER A 312 -3.90 0.86 22.32
C SER A 312 -2.59 0.75 21.54
N LEU A 313 -1.45 1.06 22.18
CA LEU A 313 -0.13 0.70 21.66
C LEU A 313 0.26 -0.74 22.00
N ASP A 314 -0.54 -1.42 22.83
CA ASP A 314 -0.25 -2.76 23.30
C ASP A 314 -1.01 -3.86 22.53
N THR A 315 -1.61 -3.51 21.38
CA THR A 315 -2.27 -4.47 20.47
C THR A 315 -1.27 -5.35 19.74
N TYR A 316 -1.73 -6.49 19.21
CA TYR A 316 -0.89 -7.41 18.44
C TYR A 316 -0.15 -6.71 17.29
N SER A 317 -0.72 -5.64 16.72
CA SER A 317 -0.13 -4.93 15.58
C SER A 317 1.15 -4.20 15.99
N TYR A 318 1.13 -3.48 17.11
CA TYR A 318 2.33 -2.82 17.63
C TYR A 318 3.33 -3.81 18.25
N ARG A 319 2.85 -4.99 18.69
CA ARG A 319 3.69 -6.05 19.30
C ARG A 319 4.44 -6.94 18.31
N MET A 320 4.18 -6.84 16.99
CA MET A 320 4.90 -7.66 15.99
C MET A 320 6.42 -7.38 15.94
N GLY A 321 6.90 -6.23 16.45
CA GLY A 321 8.31 -6.04 16.78
C GLY A 321 9.28 -5.87 15.60
N GLY A 322 8.84 -5.37 14.45
CA GLY A 322 9.67 -5.27 13.25
C GLY A 322 9.87 -6.63 12.57
N GLY A 323 9.79 -6.65 11.24
CA GLY A 323 9.81 -7.88 10.45
C GLY A 323 9.81 -7.59 8.97
N GLY A 324 9.84 -8.64 8.16
CA GLY A 324 9.82 -8.54 6.70
C GLY A 324 8.65 -9.29 6.10
N LEU A 325 8.18 -8.87 4.92
CA LEU A 325 7.21 -9.61 4.13
C LEU A 325 7.85 -10.15 2.86
N PRO A 326 7.65 -11.43 2.50
CA PRO A 326 8.16 -12.02 1.26
C PRO A 326 7.28 -11.59 0.07
N ILE A 327 7.23 -10.28 -0.16
CA ILE A 327 6.37 -9.64 -1.15
C ILE A 327 7.18 -8.83 -2.17
N GLY A 328 8.51 -8.84 -2.09
CA GLY A 328 9.35 -8.37 -3.18
C GLY A 328 9.05 -9.11 -4.48
N ASP A 329 9.22 -8.44 -5.63
CA ASP A 329 8.83 -9.04 -6.91
C ASP A 329 9.70 -10.26 -7.28
N HIS A 330 10.87 -10.41 -6.64
CA HIS A 330 11.72 -11.59 -6.74
C HIS A 330 11.80 -12.39 -5.42
N GLY A 331 10.81 -12.22 -4.54
CA GLY A 331 10.70 -12.96 -3.29
C GLY A 331 11.52 -12.36 -2.14
N GLU A 332 12.05 -11.14 -2.30
CA GLU A 332 12.76 -10.44 -1.24
C GLU A 332 11.84 -10.12 -0.06
N ARG A 333 12.45 -10.01 1.13
CA ARG A 333 11.78 -9.56 2.34
C ARG A 333 11.79 -8.04 2.40
N ILE A 334 10.61 -7.45 2.42
CA ILE A 334 10.42 -6.00 2.52
C ILE A 334 10.05 -5.64 3.95
N SER A 335 10.83 -4.75 4.56
CA SER A 335 10.64 -4.31 5.94
C SER A 335 9.23 -3.73 6.13
N ILE A 336 8.61 -4.00 7.27
CA ILE A 336 7.25 -3.54 7.54
C ILE A 336 7.30 -2.21 8.27
N ASP A 337 6.50 -1.25 7.82
CA ASP A 337 6.36 0.04 8.49
C ASP A 337 5.57 -0.09 9.80
N THR A 338 5.61 0.94 10.64
CA THR A 338 4.70 1.09 11.76
C THR A 338 3.23 0.94 11.31
N PRO A 339 2.38 0.25 12.09
CA PRO A 339 1.00 0.04 11.72
C PRO A 339 0.22 1.36 11.72
N ASN A 340 -0.44 1.67 10.61
CA ASN A 340 -1.52 2.63 10.61
C ASN A 340 -2.76 1.98 11.24
N LEU A 341 -2.83 2.04 12.58
CA LEU A 341 -3.89 1.42 13.37
C LEU A 341 -5.21 2.17 13.21
N LYS A 342 -6.12 1.55 12.46
CA LYS A 342 -7.46 2.08 12.18
C LYS A 342 -8.60 1.14 12.56
N ALA A 343 -8.27 0.00 13.18
CA ALA A 343 -9.24 -0.81 13.89
C ALA A 343 -9.99 0.00 14.95
N CYS A 344 -11.27 -0.31 15.16
CA CYS A 344 -12.13 0.42 16.08
C CYS A 344 -13.05 -0.55 16.82
N HIS A 345 -13.13 -0.40 18.14
CA HIS A 345 -14.02 -1.21 18.97
C HIS A 345 -15.47 -1.17 18.45
N GLY A 346 -16.12 -2.33 18.43
CA GLY A 346 -17.52 -2.45 17.99
C GLY A 346 -17.73 -2.47 16.48
N ALA A 347 -16.69 -2.23 15.67
CA ALA A 347 -16.82 -2.16 14.21
C ALA A 347 -17.44 -3.43 13.60
N ARG A 348 -18.30 -3.20 12.61
CA ARG A 348 -19.00 -4.18 11.78
C ARG A 348 -18.63 -4.00 10.30
N PHE A 349 -19.17 -4.83 9.41
CA PHE A 349 -19.03 -4.62 7.98
C PHE A 349 -19.52 -3.25 7.53
N THR A 350 -20.60 -2.71 8.11
CA THR A 350 -21.08 -1.36 7.79
C THR A 350 -20.04 -0.30 8.09
N ASP A 351 -19.33 -0.41 9.22
CA ASP A 351 -18.31 0.54 9.67
C ASP A 351 -17.00 0.44 8.87
N PHE A 352 -16.81 -0.69 8.18
CA PHE A 352 -15.72 -0.82 7.24
C PHE A 352 -15.95 0.06 6.00
N PHE A 353 -17.20 0.14 5.52
CA PHE A 353 -17.58 0.88 4.31
C PHE A 353 -18.09 2.30 4.58
N PHE A 354 -18.52 2.60 5.80
CA PHE A 354 -19.10 3.88 6.21
C PHE A 354 -18.52 4.33 7.56
N PRO A 355 -18.58 5.65 7.89
CA PRO A 355 -18.08 6.14 9.17
C PRO A 355 -18.78 5.51 10.37
N GLN A 356 -18.00 5.14 11.40
CA GLN A 356 -18.52 4.59 12.64
C GLN A 356 -18.85 5.73 13.62
N THR A 357 -20.13 5.99 13.84
CA THR A 357 -20.58 7.15 14.63
C THR A 357 -20.67 6.88 16.13
N ASP A 358 -20.96 5.64 16.53
CA ASP A 358 -21.10 5.22 17.93
C ASP A 358 -19.77 5.23 18.72
N ALA A 359 -18.65 5.21 18.01
CA ALA A 359 -17.30 5.31 18.59
C ALA A 359 -16.73 6.74 18.64
N GLY A 360 -17.51 7.77 18.26
CA GLY A 360 -17.07 9.16 18.20
C GLY A 360 -16.66 9.63 16.79
N ALA A 361 -17.38 9.16 15.76
CA ALA A 361 -17.21 9.52 14.34
C ALA A 361 -15.84 9.15 13.75
N GLU A 362 -15.49 7.86 13.85
CA GLU A 362 -14.35 7.29 13.13
C GLU A 362 -14.64 7.22 11.62
N ALA A 363 -13.65 7.55 10.79
CA ALA A 363 -13.77 7.43 9.34
C ALA A 363 -13.94 5.95 8.92
N ARG A 364 -14.51 5.71 7.75
CA ARG A 364 -14.63 4.33 7.23
C ARG A 364 -13.24 3.71 7.09
N GLN A 365 -13.09 2.46 7.52
CA GLN A 365 -11.77 1.82 7.54
C GLN A 365 -11.19 1.60 6.13
N LEU A 366 -12.05 1.46 5.12
CA LEU A 366 -11.64 1.31 3.72
C LEU A 366 -10.80 2.49 3.19
N ASP A 367 -10.97 3.71 3.72
CA ASP A 367 -10.20 4.88 3.26
C ASP A 367 -8.69 4.75 3.51
N TYR A 368 -8.28 3.83 4.38
CA TYR A 368 -6.89 3.57 4.72
C TYR A 368 -6.26 2.42 3.92
N VAL A 369 -7.02 1.82 2.98
CA VAL A 369 -6.50 0.82 2.04
C VAL A 369 -6.36 1.46 0.67
N THR A 370 -5.12 1.61 0.22
CA THR A 370 -4.80 2.20 -1.09
C THR A 370 -3.88 1.25 -1.87
N ARG A 371 -3.59 1.61 -3.12
CA ARG A 371 -2.60 0.91 -3.95
C ARG A 371 -1.18 0.93 -3.36
N ARG A 372 -0.90 1.80 -2.38
CA ARG A 372 0.38 1.84 -1.65
C ARG A 372 0.37 0.97 -0.38
N THR A 373 -0.81 0.51 0.07
CA THR A 373 -0.92 -0.42 1.19
C THR A 373 -0.45 -1.80 0.77
N ARG A 374 0.58 -2.32 1.45
CA ARG A 374 1.22 -3.61 1.12
C ARG A 374 0.91 -4.71 2.12
N LEU A 375 0.50 -4.33 3.33
CA LEU A 375 0.02 -5.22 4.36
C LEU A 375 -1.31 -4.70 4.91
N VAL A 376 -2.30 -5.57 5.02
CA VAL A 376 -3.50 -5.34 5.82
C VAL A 376 -3.59 -6.46 6.84
N THR A 377 -3.82 -6.14 8.11
CA THR A 377 -4.25 -7.11 9.13
C THR A 377 -5.69 -6.82 9.53
N LEU A 378 -6.49 -7.86 9.75
CA LEU A 378 -7.93 -7.69 9.94
C LEU A 378 -8.53 -8.74 10.90
N THR A 379 -9.29 -8.28 11.89
CA THR A 379 -10.33 -9.05 12.61
C THR A 379 -11.68 -8.36 12.37
N LEU A 380 -12.66 -9.04 11.79
CA LEU A 380 -14.01 -8.47 11.63
C LEU A 380 -15.05 -9.60 11.55
N GLY A 381 -16.32 -9.31 11.84
CA GLY A 381 -17.41 -10.27 11.76
C GLY A 381 -18.00 -10.72 13.11
N GLY A 382 -17.27 -10.60 14.22
CA GLY A 382 -17.77 -10.98 15.54
C GLY A 382 -18.96 -10.11 16.00
N ASN A 383 -18.90 -8.81 15.70
CA ASN A 383 -19.98 -7.87 15.96
C ASN A 383 -21.18 -8.07 15.02
N ASP A 384 -20.94 -8.51 13.78
CA ASP A 384 -21.96 -8.75 12.76
C ASP A 384 -22.87 -9.93 13.11
N VAL A 385 -22.33 -10.98 13.74
CA VAL A 385 -23.16 -12.08 14.31
C VAL A 385 -23.73 -11.76 15.69
N GLY A 386 -23.42 -10.59 16.24
CA GLY A 386 -23.88 -10.16 17.56
C GLY A 386 -23.32 -10.99 18.70
N PHE A 387 -22.03 -11.36 18.64
CA PHE A 387 -21.43 -12.24 19.65
C PHE A 387 -21.50 -11.65 21.07
N ALA A 388 -21.17 -10.36 21.23
CA ALA A 388 -21.19 -9.67 22.53
C ALA A 388 -22.57 -9.70 23.24
N PRO A 389 -23.70 -9.31 22.61
CA PRO A 389 -25.00 -9.43 23.26
C PRO A 389 -25.41 -10.88 23.57
N ARG A 390 -25.00 -11.87 22.76
CA ARG A 390 -25.27 -13.29 23.03
C ARG A 390 -24.48 -13.81 24.24
N LEU A 391 -23.20 -13.44 24.36
CA LEU A 391 -22.41 -13.72 25.56
C LEU A 391 -23.02 -13.09 26.81
N ARG A 392 -23.49 -11.84 26.70
CA ARG A 392 -24.19 -11.18 27.81
C ARG A 392 -25.43 -11.98 28.23
N ALA A 393 -26.21 -12.48 27.28
CA ALA A 393 -27.37 -13.32 27.55
C ALA A 393 -26.99 -14.64 28.26
N CYS A 394 -25.84 -15.25 27.93
CA CYS A 394 -25.32 -16.40 28.67
C CYS A 394 -24.99 -16.06 30.13
N VAL A 395 -24.32 -14.93 30.36
CA VAL A 395 -23.95 -14.50 31.72
C VAL A 395 -25.18 -14.19 32.57
N THR A 396 -26.21 -13.55 31.99
CA THR A 396 -27.39 -13.11 32.75
C THR A 396 -28.56 -14.11 32.73
N GLY A 397 -28.48 -15.18 31.94
CA GLY A 397 -29.63 -16.03 31.60
C GLY A 397 -29.26 -17.50 31.38
N ASP A 398 -29.90 -18.14 30.41
CA ASP A 398 -29.54 -19.49 29.93
C ASP A 398 -29.38 -19.42 28.41
N CYS A 399 -28.20 -19.82 27.92
CA CYS A 399 -27.92 -19.89 26.48
C CYS A 399 -27.58 -21.31 26.00
N SER A 400 -27.81 -22.34 26.83
CA SER A 400 -27.43 -23.72 26.51
C SER A 400 -28.36 -24.42 25.49
N ALA A 401 -29.61 -23.95 25.39
CA ALA A 401 -30.67 -24.63 24.66
C ALA A 401 -30.54 -24.54 23.13
N ALA A 402 -29.92 -23.48 22.60
CA ALA A 402 -29.78 -23.24 21.16
C ALA A 402 -28.34 -22.83 20.82
N PRO A 403 -27.89 -23.03 19.56
CA PRO A 403 -26.61 -22.52 19.11
C PRO A 403 -26.51 -21.00 19.28
N LEU A 404 -25.36 -20.50 19.76
CA LEU A 404 -25.10 -19.06 19.82
C LEU A 404 -24.95 -18.47 18.42
N VAL A 405 -24.50 -19.23 17.42
CA VAL A 405 -24.48 -18.82 16.02
C VAL A 405 -25.09 -19.95 15.22
N THR A 406 -26.09 -19.66 14.40
CA THR A 406 -26.76 -20.66 13.57
C THR A 406 -25.96 -20.93 12.30
N ALA A 407 -26.19 -22.08 11.66
CA ALA A 407 -25.56 -22.40 10.38
C ALA A 407 -25.93 -21.39 9.26
N GLN A 408 -27.14 -20.83 9.30
CA GLN A 408 -27.58 -19.82 8.35
C GLN A 408 -26.83 -18.49 8.53
N GLU A 409 -26.68 -18.02 9.77
CA GLU A 409 -25.89 -16.83 10.09
C GLU A 409 -24.42 -17.01 9.72
N ALA A 410 -23.86 -18.19 10.00
CA ALA A 410 -22.50 -18.56 9.62
C ALA A 410 -22.29 -18.52 8.09
N ALA A 411 -23.24 -19.06 7.32
CA ALA A 411 -23.19 -19.01 5.85
C ALA A 411 -23.27 -17.58 5.31
N ALA A 412 -24.17 -16.75 5.87
CA ALA A 412 -24.29 -15.34 5.50
C ALA A 412 -23.00 -14.56 5.81
N LEU A 413 -22.47 -14.72 7.02
CA LEU A 413 -21.20 -14.12 7.44
C LEU A 413 -20.07 -14.49 6.47
N GLN A 414 -19.99 -15.75 6.05
CA GLN A 414 -18.94 -16.20 5.15
C GLN A 414 -18.98 -15.50 3.79
N GLU A 415 -20.18 -15.30 3.23
CA GLU A 415 -20.36 -14.59 1.97
C GLU A 415 -20.02 -13.09 2.10
N ASP A 416 -20.34 -12.47 3.24
CA ASP A 416 -19.93 -11.10 3.53
C ASP A 416 -18.41 -10.96 3.65
N LEU A 417 -17.74 -11.89 4.35
CA LEU A 417 -16.28 -11.90 4.46
C LEU A 417 -15.60 -12.07 3.10
N ILE A 418 -16.11 -12.96 2.23
CA ILE A 418 -15.59 -13.11 0.87
C ILE A 418 -15.70 -11.79 0.08
N ARG A 419 -16.83 -11.08 0.18
CA ARG A 419 -17.01 -9.77 -0.47
C ARG A 419 -16.05 -8.72 0.10
N LEU A 420 -15.90 -8.69 1.42
CA LEU A 420 -15.00 -7.78 2.12
C LEU A 420 -13.55 -7.98 1.67
N TYR A 421 -13.04 -9.22 1.73
CA TYR A 421 -11.67 -9.54 1.37
C TYR A 421 -11.38 -9.24 -0.10
N ARG A 422 -12.30 -9.58 -1.01
CA ARG A 422 -12.20 -9.22 -2.43
C ARG A 422 -12.13 -7.70 -2.63
N THR A 423 -12.90 -6.94 -1.87
CA THR A 423 -12.90 -5.47 -1.95
C THR A 423 -11.60 -4.87 -1.43
N ILE A 424 -11.06 -5.39 -0.32
CA ILE A 424 -9.76 -4.96 0.20
C ILE A 424 -8.66 -5.26 -0.82
N ARG A 425 -8.63 -6.50 -1.34
CA ARG A 425 -7.65 -6.94 -2.33
C ARG A 425 -7.70 -6.12 -3.63
N SER A 426 -8.87 -5.69 -4.07
CA SER A 426 -9.00 -4.85 -5.27
C SER A 426 -8.45 -3.42 -5.10
N GLN A 427 -8.36 -2.91 -3.87
CA GLN A 427 -7.69 -1.63 -3.58
C GLN A 427 -6.16 -1.76 -3.51
N MET A 428 -5.66 -2.95 -3.19
CA MET A 428 -4.23 -3.23 -3.01
C MET A 428 -3.56 -3.64 -4.33
N ARG A 429 -2.23 -3.77 -4.32
CA ARG A 429 -1.48 -4.38 -5.42
C ARG A 429 -1.55 -5.91 -5.34
N ASN A 430 -1.26 -6.57 -6.46
CA ASN A 430 -1.24 -8.03 -6.55
C ASN A 430 -0.22 -8.63 -5.57
N ASN A 431 1.00 -8.07 -5.50
CA ASN A 431 2.08 -8.44 -4.58
C ASN A 431 1.92 -7.86 -3.16
N SER A 432 0.69 -7.75 -2.67
CA SER A 432 0.38 -7.27 -1.32
C SER A 432 -0.36 -8.34 -0.54
N LEU A 433 -0.30 -8.24 0.79
CA LEU A 433 -0.80 -9.28 1.69
C LEU A 433 -1.96 -8.76 2.54
N LEU A 434 -3.11 -9.42 2.47
CA LEU A 434 -4.18 -9.31 3.45
C LEU A 434 -4.09 -10.51 4.41
N VAL A 435 -3.86 -10.25 5.68
CA VAL A 435 -3.83 -11.26 6.73
C VAL A 435 -5.08 -11.12 7.60
N VAL A 436 -5.91 -12.14 7.55
CA VAL A 436 -7.16 -12.22 8.30
C VAL A 436 -6.93 -13.12 9.51
N LEU A 437 -7.21 -12.60 10.70
CA LEU A 437 -7.10 -13.35 11.94
C LEU A 437 -8.51 -13.75 12.40
N SER A 438 -8.68 -14.98 12.90
CA SER A 438 -9.86 -15.34 13.68
C SER A 438 -9.76 -14.81 15.12
N TYR A 439 -10.64 -15.24 16.02
CA TYR A 439 -10.66 -14.79 17.41
C TYR A 439 -10.20 -15.91 18.33
N PRO A 440 -9.44 -15.62 19.40
CA PRO A 440 -9.12 -16.61 20.41
C PRO A 440 -10.34 -16.98 21.26
N ALA A 441 -10.47 -18.28 21.56
CA ALA A 441 -11.41 -18.73 22.60
C ALA A 441 -10.89 -18.27 23.97
N PHE A 442 -11.63 -17.39 24.64
CA PHE A 442 -11.21 -16.75 25.89
C PHE A 442 -11.79 -17.41 27.15
N LEU A 443 -12.88 -18.16 27.06
CA LEU A 443 -13.46 -18.93 28.17
C LEU A 443 -12.98 -20.40 28.12
N PRO A 444 -12.88 -21.10 29.26
CA PRO A 444 -12.49 -22.52 29.30
C PRO A 444 -13.30 -23.37 28.34
N ASN A 445 -12.62 -24.20 27.55
CA ASN A 445 -13.23 -25.33 26.89
C ASN A 445 -13.46 -26.43 27.94
N PRO A 446 -14.72 -26.80 28.23
CA PRO A 446 -15.01 -27.81 29.25
C PRO A 446 -14.52 -29.21 28.89
N ASP A 447 -14.20 -29.45 27.62
CA ASP A 447 -13.75 -30.74 27.09
C ASP A 447 -12.22 -30.79 26.90
N ASP A 448 -11.48 -29.73 27.23
CA ASP A 448 -10.02 -29.67 27.14
C ASP A 448 -9.36 -29.71 28.51
N SER A 449 -8.55 -30.75 28.75
CA SER A 449 -7.80 -30.93 30.00
C SER A 449 -6.77 -29.82 30.29
N ALA A 450 -6.36 -29.04 29.27
CA ALA A 450 -5.48 -27.90 29.49
C ALA A 450 -6.19 -26.74 30.20
N ASP A 451 -7.51 -26.68 30.14
CA ASP A 451 -8.28 -25.59 30.74
C ASP A 451 -8.84 -25.97 32.10
N PRO A 452 -8.43 -25.27 33.17
CA PRO A 452 -8.98 -25.52 34.49
C PRO A 452 -10.44 -25.07 34.55
N GLN A 453 -11.30 -25.97 35.03
CA GLN A 453 -12.73 -25.72 35.09
C GLN A 453 -13.07 -24.68 36.18
N PRO A 454 -14.09 -23.82 35.96
CA PRO A 454 -14.54 -22.88 36.97
C PRO A 454 -14.98 -23.61 38.26
N SER A 455 -14.67 -23.01 39.41
CA SER A 455 -15.11 -23.47 40.73
C SER A 455 -15.35 -22.29 41.67
N PHE A 456 -15.78 -22.55 42.90
CA PHE A 456 -15.97 -21.47 43.88
C PHE A 456 -14.65 -20.79 44.28
N THR A 457 -13.54 -21.53 44.30
CA THR A 457 -12.21 -21.00 44.63
C THR A 457 -11.47 -20.48 43.40
N ARG A 458 -11.84 -20.96 42.21
CA ARG A 458 -11.24 -20.58 40.93
C ARG A 458 -12.30 -19.95 40.04
N CYS A 459 -12.18 -18.64 39.77
CA CYS A 459 -13.06 -17.95 38.83
C CYS A 459 -14.54 -17.93 39.28
N PRO A 460 -14.84 -17.43 40.50
CA PRO A 460 -16.16 -17.55 41.12
C PRO A 460 -17.28 -16.90 40.29
N VAL A 461 -16.98 -15.82 39.56
CA VAL A 461 -17.95 -15.15 38.69
C VAL A 461 -18.39 -16.08 37.57
N VAL A 462 -17.46 -16.63 36.78
CA VAL A 462 -17.80 -17.57 35.70
C VAL A 462 -18.48 -18.81 36.26
N ASN A 463 -17.96 -19.38 37.36
CA ASN A 463 -18.58 -20.54 38.03
C ASN A 463 -20.04 -20.30 38.44
N SER A 464 -20.38 -19.07 38.87
CA SER A 464 -21.74 -18.72 39.29
C SER A 464 -22.68 -18.37 38.14
N GLN A 465 -22.16 -17.90 37.00
CA GLN A 465 -22.95 -17.32 35.91
C GLN A 465 -22.92 -18.13 34.61
N ILE A 466 -22.01 -19.07 34.43
CA ILE A 466 -21.90 -19.85 33.19
C ILE A 466 -21.75 -21.32 33.56
N THR A 467 -22.68 -22.14 33.09
CA THR A 467 -22.65 -23.60 33.27
C THR A 467 -21.70 -24.26 32.28
N THR A 468 -21.29 -25.50 32.56
CA THR A 468 -20.47 -26.31 31.63
C THR A 468 -21.13 -26.47 30.25
N ALA A 469 -22.47 -26.57 30.19
CA ALA A 469 -23.18 -26.65 28.91
C ALA A 469 -23.08 -25.33 28.12
N GLU A 470 -23.18 -24.19 28.80
CA GLU A 470 -23.03 -22.86 28.17
C GLU A 470 -21.58 -22.61 27.73
N LEU A 471 -20.58 -23.01 28.51
CA LEU A 471 -19.17 -22.96 28.09
C LEU A 471 -18.95 -23.75 26.78
N ARG A 472 -19.52 -24.96 26.70
CA ARG A 472 -19.46 -25.76 25.47
C ARG A 472 -20.13 -25.04 24.30
N ARG A 473 -21.31 -24.42 24.50
CA ARG A 473 -21.99 -23.66 23.44
C ARG A 473 -21.20 -22.44 22.97
N ILE A 474 -20.54 -21.74 23.88
CA ILE A 474 -19.69 -20.59 23.55
C ILE A 474 -18.48 -21.04 22.72
N TYR A 475 -17.83 -22.14 23.12
CA TYR A 475 -16.70 -22.71 22.39
C TYR A 475 -17.12 -23.25 21.00
N GLU A 476 -18.26 -23.93 20.90
CA GLU A 476 -18.86 -24.35 19.62
C GLU A 476 -19.06 -23.16 18.67
N ALA A 477 -19.56 -22.04 19.19
CA ALA A 477 -19.77 -20.83 18.39
C ALA A 477 -18.47 -20.16 17.96
N ALA A 478 -17.46 -20.10 18.84
CA ALA A 478 -16.12 -19.63 18.48
C ALA A 478 -15.51 -20.50 17.37
N THR A 479 -15.63 -21.83 17.49
CA THR A 479 -15.19 -22.79 16.48
C THR A 479 -15.91 -22.59 15.14
N LEU A 480 -17.23 -22.34 15.17
CA LEU A 480 -18.00 -22.08 13.95
C LEU A 480 -17.54 -20.79 13.26
N VAL A 481 -17.30 -19.71 14.01
CA VAL A 481 -16.78 -18.44 13.46
C VAL A 481 -15.38 -18.62 12.88
N ASP A 482 -14.49 -19.35 13.57
CA ASP A 482 -13.14 -19.68 13.07
C ASP A 482 -13.21 -20.40 11.71
N ASN A 483 -14.05 -21.44 11.63
CA ASN A 483 -14.28 -22.19 10.38
C ASN A 483 -14.86 -21.33 9.26
N VAL A 484 -15.75 -20.39 9.59
CA VAL A 484 -16.31 -19.44 8.61
C VAL A 484 -15.22 -18.53 8.05
N VAL A 485 -14.39 -17.93 8.92
CA VAL A 485 -13.29 -17.06 8.50
C VAL A 485 -12.28 -17.82 7.63
N SER A 486 -11.83 -18.99 8.10
CA SER A 486 -10.93 -19.87 7.36
C SER A 486 -11.50 -20.30 6.00
N GLY A 487 -12.77 -20.71 5.98
CA GLY A 487 -13.45 -21.12 4.76
C GLY A 487 -13.68 -19.96 3.80
N ALA A 488 -13.88 -18.73 4.28
CA ALA A 488 -13.99 -17.54 3.43
C ALA A 488 -12.67 -17.26 2.69
N VAL A 489 -11.53 -17.34 3.39
CA VAL A 489 -10.20 -17.22 2.77
C VAL A 489 -9.98 -18.33 1.74
N THR A 490 -10.30 -19.58 2.11
CA THR A 490 -10.16 -20.75 1.22
C THR A 490 -11.01 -20.62 -0.04
N ARG A 491 -12.28 -20.22 0.10
CA ARG A 491 -13.20 -20.04 -1.05
C ARG A 491 -12.83 -18.88 -1.94
N LEU A 492 -12.26 -17.81 -1.39
CA LEU A 492 -11.79 -16.68 -2.20
C LEU A 492 -10.66 -17.11 -3.15
N GLY A 493 -9.77 -18.01 -2.70
CA GLY A 493 -8.70 -18.58 -3.53
C GLY A 493 -7.62 -17.59 -3.97
N ASP A 494 -7.53 -16.42 -3.34
CA ASP A 494 -6.51 -15.41 -3.62
C ASP A 494 -5.26 -15.69 -2.77
N SER A 495 -4.13 -15.94 -3.43
CA SER A 495 -2.84 -16.22 -2.77
C SER A 495 -2.28 -15.02 -1.97
N GLY A 496 -2.78 -13.81 -2.22
CA GLY A 496 -2.50 -12.61 -1.43
C GLY A 496 -3.36 -12.49 -0.16
N VAL A 497 -4.18 -13.49 0.17
CA VAL A 497 -4.96 -13.54 1.41
C VAL A 497 -4.50 -14.71 2.27
N LYS A 498 -4.08 -14.43 3.50
CA LYS A 498 -3.67 -15.44 4.48
C LYS A 498 -4.61 -15.45 5.67
N PHE A 499 -4.85 -16.66 6.19
CA PHE A 499 -5.60 -16.88 7.41
C PHE A 499 -4.64 -17.18 8.57
N VAL A 500 -4.90 -16.57 9.73
CA VAL A 500 -4.23 -16.88 11.00
C VAL A 500 -5.29 -17.41 11.95
N ASN A 501 -5.14 -18.67 12.34
CA ASN A 501 -6.03 -19.31 13.31
C ASN A 501 -5.62 -18.90 14.73
N LEU A 502 -6.53 -18.22 15.44
CA LEU A 502 -6.34 -17.84 16.83
C LEU A 502 -7.20 -18.65 17.82
N LEU A 503 -8.12 -19.52 17.37
CA LEU A 503 -9.09 -20.22 18.23
C LEU A 503 -8.43 -20.85 19.46
N GLU A 504 -7.35 -21.59 19.23
CA GLU A 504 -6.57 -22.29 20.26
C GLU A 504 -5.37 -21.51 20.77
N ALA A 505 -5.18 -20.26 20.34
CA ALA A 505 -4.03 -19.45 20.75
C ALA A 505 -3.96 -19.29 22.28
N PHE A 506 -5.11 -19.27 22.97
CA PHE A 506 -5.15 -19.08 24.44
C PHE A 506 -5.31 -20.40 25.21
N ARG A 507 -5.20 -21.57 24.57
CA ARG A 507 -5.34 -22.87 25.24
C ARG A 507 -4.42 -22.97 26.47
N GLY A 508 -4.97 -23.30 27.64
CA GLY A 508 -4.23 -23.31 28.92
C GLY A 508 -4.06 -21.95 29.61
N HIS A 509 -4.32 -20.86 28.88
CA HIS A 509 -4.28 -19.46 29.34
C HIS A 509 -5.65 -18.76 29.21
N ARG A 510 -6.72 -19.52 28.96
CA ARG A 510 -8.09 -18.99 28.95
C ARG A 510 -8.46 -18.48 30.34
N ILE A 511 -9.53 -17.70 30.43
CA ILE A 511 -10.07 -17.21 31.71
C ILE A 511 -10.23 -18.38 32.68
N CYS A 512 -10.02 -18.14 33.98
CA CYS A 512 -9.99 -19.16 35.03
C CYS A 512 -8.66 -19.95 35.15
N SER A 513 -7.72 -19.82 34.21
CA SER A 513 -6.31 -20.24 34.40
C SER A 513 -5.57 -19.35 35.41
N ASP A 514 -4.37 -19.76 35.81
CA ASP A 514 -3.52 -18.99 36.74
C ASP A 514 -2.80 -17.83 36.03
N ASP A 515 -2.57 -17.93 34.71
CA ASP A 515 -1.97 -16.90 33.86
C ASP A 515 -2.88 -16.63 32.65
N THR A 516 -3.92 -15.82 32.87
CA THR A 516 -4.95 -15.57 31.86
C THR A 516 -4.48 -14.61 30.78
N TRP A 517 -4.82 -14.89 29.52
CA TRP A 517 -4.54 -14.04 28.36
C TRP A 517 -5.75 -13.22 27.88
N ALA A 518 -6.85 -13.29 28.62
CA ALA A 518 -8.04 -12.47 28.40
C ALA A 518 -8.55 -11.91 29.72
N ASN A 519 -9.19 -10.74 29.64
CA ASN A 519 -9.86 -10.11 30.76
C ASN A 519 -11.11 -10.91 31.15
N GLY A 520 -11.28 -11.13 32.45
CA GLY A 520 -12.54 -11.63 33.01
C GLY A 520 -13.68 -10.61 32.90
N VAL A 521 -14.75 -10.82 33.67
CA VAL A 521 -15.80 -9.80 33.81
C VAL A 521 -15.21 -8.56 34.48
N ASN A 522 -15.06 -7.48 33.73
CA ASN A 522 -14.54 -6.20 34.23
C ASN A 522 -15.72 -5.24 34.44
N LEU A 523 -16.13 -5.04 35.69
CA LEU A 523 -17.24 -4.14 36.03
C LEU A 523 -16.81 -2.66 36.08
N ALA A 524 -15.52 -2.39 36.25
CA ALA A 524 -14.99 -1.03 36.20
C ALA A 524 -14.93 -0.52 34.76
N ASP A 525 -14.73 -1.43 33.79
CA ASP A 525 -14.72 -1.15 32.37
C ASP A 525 -15.35 -2.31 31.58
N VAL A 526 -16.67 -2.27 31.49
CA VAL A 526 -17.47 -3.33 30.86
C VAL A 526 -17.00 -3.68 29.45
N PRO A 527 -16.69 -2.73 28.55
CA PRO A 527 -16.26 -3.11 27.21
C PRO A 527 -14.90 -3.82 27.13
N GLU A 528 -14.08 -3.87 28.19
CA GLU A 528 -12.87 -4.72 28.22
C GLU A 528 -13.17 -6.20 28.49
N THR A 529 -14.36 -6.51 29.02
CA THR A 529 -14.75 -7.86 29.39
C THR A 529 -14.56 -8.82 28.22
N PHE A 530 -13.89 -9.95 28.48
CA PHE A 530 -13.62 -11.02 27.52
C PHE A 530 -12.71 -10.66 26.33
N HIS A 531 -12.07 -9.50 26.35
CA HIS A 531 -11.06 -9.16 25.35
C HIS A 531 -9.66 -9.60 25.80
N PRO A 532 -8.71 -9.77 24.86
CA PRO A 532 -7.32 -10.03 25.19
C PRO A 532 -6.77 -8.98 26.16
N ASN A 533 -5.92 -9.41 27.08
CA ASN A 533 -5.09 -8.52 27.89
C ASN A 533 -3.68 -8.43 27.27
N ASN A 534 -2.74 -7.79 27.97
CA ASN A 534 -1.38 -7.61 27.45
C ASN A 534 -0.68 -8.91 27.03
N PRO A 535 -0.60 -9.96 27.88
CA PRO A 535 -0.11 -11.27 27.46
C PRO A 535 -0.84 -11.85 26.24
N GLY A 536 -2.17 -11.73 26.18
CA GLY A 536 -2.95 -12.22 25.05
C GLY A 536 -2.61 -11.53 23.73
N TYR A 537 -2.44 -10.21 23.74
CA TYR A 537 -2.02 -9.47 22.54
C TYR A 537 -0.59 -9.81 22.09
N VAL A 538 0.30 -10.12 23.04
CA VAL A 538 1.64 -10.65 22.71
C VAL A 538 1.52 -12.00 22.01
N GLU A 539 0.68 -12.92 22.49
CA GLU A 539 0.49 -14.20 21.83
C GLU A 539 -0.16 -14.06 20.46
N MET A 540 -1.15 -13.18 20.31
CA MET A 540 -1.76 -12.90 19.01
C MET A 540 -0.72 -12.41 17.99
N ALA A 541 0.21 -11.54 18.40
CA ALA A 541 1.32 -11.11 17.54
C ALA A 541 2.25 -12.29 17.19
N SER A 542 2.55 -13.13 18.19
CA SER A 542 3.35 -14.35 18.04
C SER A 542 2.76 -15.29 16.98
N GLN A 543 1.44 -15.52 17.03
CA GLN A 543 0.71 -16.35 16.06
C GLN A 543 0.69 -15.72 14.67
N LEU A 544 0.47 -14.40 14.58
CA LEU A 544 0.52 -13.66 13.33
C LEU A 544 1.89 -13.82 12.65
N ILE A 545 2.98 -13.62 13.38
CA ILE A 545 4.36 -13.78 12.87
C ILE A 545 4.59 -15.20 12.34
N ARG A 546 4.25 -16.21 13.15
CA ARG A 546 4.47 -17.63 12.82
C ARG A 546 3.65 -18.09 11.62
N GLN A 547 2.35 -17.81 11.62
CA GLN A 547 1.42 -18.38 10.64
C GLN A 547 1.42 -17.60 9.31
N ALA A 548 1.62 -16.28 9.34
CA ALA A 548 1.63 -15.47 8.12
C ALA A 548 3.03 -15.32 7.49
N GLY A 549 4.10 -15.78 8.15
CA GLY A 549 5.48 -15.76 7.63
C GLY A 549 6.11 -14.37 7.66
N ILE A 550 5.79 -13.58 8.69
CA ILE A 550 6.14 -12.16 8.83
C ILE A 550 7.45 -11.95 9.63
N GLY A 551 8.07 -13.04 10.11
CA GLY A 551 9.31 -13.00 10.91
C GLY A 551 10.53 -12.41 10.20
N THR A 552 11.65 -12.32 10.89
CA THR A 552 12.93 -11.86 10.31
C THR A 552 13.48 -12.84 9.31
#